data_AF-A0A931QWP9-F1
#
_entry.id   AF-A0A931QWP9-F1
#
_cell.length_a   1.000
_cell.length_b   1.000
_cell.length_c   1.000
_cell.angle_alpha   90.00
_cell.angle_beta   90.00
_cell.angle_gamma   90.00
#
_symmetry.space_group_name_H-M   'P 1'
#
loop_
_entity.id
_entity.type
_entity.pdbx_description
1 polymer ?
#
loop_
_entity_poly.entity_id
_entity_poly.type
_entity_poly.pdbx_seq_one_letter_code
_entity_poly.pdbx_strand_id
1 'polypeptide(L)'
;MKKLFLLLTLVVLMTSGCAARMAGGRSYNFNFFPTVDVVVTNDCVNSTIYVKSPRENETAITYGNTATLILQRYPGDDYSLLLSARGVGIDGAYLGSDSRHFYVGQNGRREEAWHVQYLQGGQRSCYAR
;
A
#
# COMPACT_ATOMS: atom_id res chain seq x y z
N MET A 1 17.41 57.43 5.10
CA MET A 1 17.96 56.38 4.20
C MET A 1 18.12 55.03 4.91
N LYS A 2 17.09 54.52 5.59
CA LYS A 2 17.15 53.22 6.32
C LYS A 2 16.08 52.20 5.86
N LYS A 3 15.08 52.65 5.10
CA LYS A 3 13.96 51.82 4.62
C LYS A 3 14.28 51.01 3.36
N LEU A 4 15.32 51.41 2.60
CA LEU A 4 15.71 50.74 1.35
C LEU A 4 16.49 49.44 1.59
N PHE A 5 17.28 49.38 2.68
CA PHE A 5 18.10 48.21 3.02
C PHE A 5 17.27 47.00 3.49
N LEU A 6 16.10 47.26 4.10
CA LEU A 6 15.24 46.22 4.68
C LEU A 6 14.38 45.51 3.62
N LEU A 7 14.15 46.17 2.47
CA LEU A 7 13.44 45.61 1.32
C LEU A 7 14.34 44.70 0.47
N LEU A 8 15.65 44.98 0.40
CA LEU A 8 16.59 44.15 -0.38
C LEU A 8 16.86 42.79 0.27
N THR A 9 16.82 42.70 1.61
CA THR A 9 17.00 41.43 2.33
C THR A 9 15.80 40.49 2.20
N LEU A 10 14.60 41.01 1.94
CA LEU A 10 13.40 40.18 1.83
C LEU A 10 13.27 39.49 0.45
N VAL A 11 13.85 40.07 -0.60
CA VAL A 11 13.79 39.51 -1.97
C VAL A 11 14.79 38.37 -2.18
N VAL A 12 15.91 38.35 -1.44
CA VAL A 12 16.91 37.26 -1.53
C VAL A 12 16.39 35.95 -0.93
N LEU A 13 15.40 35.99 -0.04
CA LEU A 13 14.79 34.80 0.56
C LEU A 13 13.81 34.05 -0.36
N MET A 14 13.43 34.61 -1.51
CA MET A 14 12.45 33.99 -2.41
C MET A 14 13.05 33.38 -3.69
N THR A 15 14.37 33.45 -3.89
CA THR A 15 15.03 32.92 -5.11
C THR A 15 15.99 31.77 -4.89
N SER A 16 16.21 31.32 -3.64
CA SER A 16 16.88 30.04 -3.36
C SER A 16 15.90 28.86 -3.43
N GLY A 17 15.22 28.74 -4.57
CA GLY A 17 14.69 27.47 -5.00
C GLY A 17 15.85 26.53 -5.29
N CYS A 18 15.84 25.37 -4.62
CA CYS A 18 16.71 24.20 -4.80
C CYS A 18 18.05 24.19 -4.04
N ALA A 19 18.23 23.07 -3.33
CA ALA A 19 19.43 22.58 -2.64
C ALA A 19 19.79 23.23 -1.29
N ALA A 20 18.92 23.05 -0.29
CA ALA A 20 19.36 22.97 1.10
C ALA A 20 20.23 21.71 1.29
N ARG A 21 21.53 21.80 0.95
CA ARG A 21 22.53 20.84 1.45
C ARG A 21 22.75 21.15 2.93
N MET A 22 22.16 20.33 3.80
CA MET A 22 22.45 20.37 5.23
C MET A 22 23.91 19.98 5.46
N ALA A 23 24.70 20.93 5.97
CA ALA A 23 26.03 20.70 6.48
C ALA A 23 25.92 20.08 7.88
N GLY A 24 26.45 18.87 8.03
CA GLY A 24 26.75 18.27 9.33
C GLY A 24 25.61 17.49 10.00
N GLY A 25 25.88 16.20 10.25
CA GLY A 25 25.22 15.46 11.32
C GLY A 25 24.08 14.55 10.88
N ARG A 26 24.44 13.32 10.48
CA ARG A 26 23.55 12.19 10.16
C ARG A 26 22.55 12.50 9.05
N SER A 27 22.79 11.93 7.87
CA SER A 27 21.70 11.54 6.98
C SER A 27 20.67 10.82 7.85
N TYR A 28 19.56 11.48 8.17
CA TYR A 28 18.35 10.75 8.49
C TYR A 28 18.03 10.03 7.19
N ASN A 29 18.56 8.82 7.05
CA ASN A 29 18.00 7.84 6.16
C ASN A 29 16.57 7.64 6.67
N PHE A 30 15.66 8.50 6.23
CA PHE A 30 14.28 8.10 6.10
C PHE A 30 14.35 6.93 5.13
N ASN A 31 14.49 5.73 5.68
CA ASN A 31 14.33 4.50 4.93
C ASN A 31 12.85 4.50 4.52
N PHE A 32 12.54 5.22 3.44
CA PHE A 32 11.31 5.04 2.70
C PHE A 32 11.44 3.66 2.07
N PHE A 33 11.00 2.67 2.84
CA PHE A 33 10.81 1.33 2.33
C PHE A 33 9.80 1.44 1.19
N PRO A 34 10.10 0.90 0.00
CA PRO A 34 9.15 0.92 -1.10
C PRO A 34 7.82 0.31 -0.70
N THR A 35 6.72 0.93 -1.09
CA THR A 35 5.37 0.45 -0.73
C THR A 35 4.49 0.24 -1.95
N VAL A 36 3.55 -0.69 -1.81
CA VAL A 36 2.39 -0.82 -2.69
C VAL A 36 1.13 -0.63 -1.85
N ASP A 37 0.34 0.38 -2.18
CA ASP A 37 -0.97 0.58 -1.57
C ASP A 37 -1.99 -0.17 -2.45
N VAL A 38 -2.57 -1.24 -1.91
CA VAL A 38 -3.50 -2.11 -2.63
C VAL A 38 -4.91 -1.88 -2.11
N VAL A 39 -5.80 -1.36 -2.97
CA VAL A 39 -7.24 -1.34 -2.69
C VAL A 39 -7.80 -2.71 -3.06
N VAL A 40 -8.23 -3.47 -2.06
CA VAL A 40 -8.83 -4.79 -2.23
C VAL A 40 -10.34 -4.68 -2.11
N THR A 41 -11.04 -5.20 -3.11
CA THR A 41 -12.51 -5.24 -3.18
C THR A 41 -12.97 -6.69 -3.06
N ASN A 42 -13.94 -6.95 -2.18
CA ASN A 42 -14.58 -8.25 -2.10
C ASN A 42 -15.81 -8.32 -3.01
N ASP A 43 -15.64 -8.90 -4.20
CA ASP A 43 -16.73 -9.13 -5.17
C ASP A 43 -17.41 -10.50 -4.97
N CYS A 44 -16.97 -11.30 -4.00
CA CYS A 44 -17.54 -12.61 -3.73
C CYS A 44 -18.82 -12.53 -2.88
N VAL A 45 -19.95 -12.84 -3.51
CA VAL A 45 -21.30 -12.74 -2.91
C VAL A 45 -21.43 -13.59 -1.65
N ASN A 46 -22.10 -13.05 -0.62
CA ASN A 46 -22.37 -13.73 0.65
C ASN A 46 -21.10 -14.29 1.33
N SER A 47 -19.99 -13.58 1.21
CA SER A 47 -18.72 -13.98 1.80
C SER A 47 -18.07 -12.84 2.59
N THR A 48 -17.21 -13.23 3.52
CA THR A 48 -16.15 -12.38 4.05
C THR A 48 -14.83 -12.93 3.56
N ILE A 49 -13.98 -12.08 2.99
CA ILE A 49 -12.60 -12.44 2.70
C ILE A 49 -11.69 -11.93 3.82
N TYR A 50 -10.71 -12.74 4.14
CA TYR A 50 -9.64 -12.43 5.07
C TYR A 50 -8.37 -12.26 4.25
N VAL A 51 -7.87 -11.03 4.21
CA VAL A 51 -6.71 -10.65 3.40
C VAL A 51 -5.50 -10.52 4.29
N LYS A 52 -4.39 -11.14 3.89
CA LYS A 52 -3.17 -11.16 4.67
C LYS A 52 -1.92 -11.09 3.78
N SER A 53 -0.97 -10.26 4.19
CA SER A 53 0.42 -10.34 3.75
C SER A 53 1.24 -11.12 4.80
N PRO A 54 2.36 -11.76 4.42
CA PRO A 54 3.20 -12.52 5.37
C PRO A 54 3.61 -11.75 6.64
N ARG A 55 3.70 -10.41 6.57
CA ARG A 55 4.20 -9.56 7.66
C ARG A 55 3.13 -8.60 8.22
N GLU A 56 1.94 -8.56 7.61
CA GLU A 56 0.86 -7.66 8.00
C GLU A 56 -0.25 -8.40 8.74
N ASN A 57 -1.06 -7.65 9.50
CA ASN A 57 -2.24 -8.18 10.16
C ASN A 57 -3.30 -8.60 9.13
N GLU A 58 -4.03 -9.65 9.48
CA GLU A 58 -5.18 -10.09 8.69
C GLU A 58 -6.29 -9.03 8.75
N THR A 59 -6.83 -8.66 7.58
CA THR A 59 -7.92 -7.70 7.43
C THR A 59 -9.15 -8.40 6.87
N ALA A 60 -10.29 -8.29 7.56
CA ALA A 60 -11.55 -8.84 7.09
C ALA A 60 -12.30 -7.83 6.20
N ILE A 61 -12.82 -8.29 5.07
CA ILE A 61 -13.56 -7.48 4.11
C ILE A 61 -14.85 -8.23 3.74
N THR A 62 -15.99 -7.70 4.14
CA THR A 62 -17.30 -8.27 3.80
C THR A 62 -17.65 -8.00 2.33
N TYR A 63 -18.52 -8.81 1.74
CA TYR A 63 -19.01 -8.62 0.37
C TYR A 63 -19.43 -7.17 0.07
N GLY A 64 -19.00 -6.66 -1.08
CA GLY A 64 -19.30 -5.31 -1.57
C GLY A 64 -18.46 -4.19 -0.96
N ASN A 65 -17.63 -4.51 0.04
CA ASN A 65 -16.75 -3.53 0.69
C ASN A 65 -15.32 -3.59 0.14
N THR A 66 -14.58 -2.52 0.42
CA THR A 66 -13.17 -2.37 0.08
C THR A 66 -12.32 -2.11 1.33
N ALA A 67 -11.05 -2.48 1.27
CA ALA A 67 -10.05 -2.06 2.24
C ALA A 67 -8.73 -1.73 1.52
N THR A 68 -8.00 -0.77 2.07
CA THR A 68 -6.66 -0.42 1.57
C THR A 68 -5.61 -1.08 2.45
N LEU A 69 -4.73 -1.86 1.85
CA LEU A 69 -3.59 -2.50 2.52
C LEU A 69 -2.29 -1.89 2.00
N ILE A 70 -1.42 -1.46 2.92
CA ILE A 70 -0.11 -0.93 2.60
C ILE A 70 0.89 -2.07 2.72
N LEU A 71 1.44 -2.51 1.59
CA LEU A 71 2.45 -3.55 1.54
C LEU A 71 3.82 -2.89 1.51
N GLN A 72 4.62 -3.16 2.53
CA GLN A 72 5.97 -2.60 2.64
C GLN A 72 7.03 -3.62 2.25
N ARG A 73 7.98 -3.22 1.41
CA ARG A 73 9.16 -4.03 1.08
C ARG A 73 10.26 -3.83 2.12
N TYR A 74 10.72 -4.92 2.73
CA TYR A 74 11.82 -4.87 3.69
C TYR A 74 13.17 -5.18 3.02
N PRO A 75 14.30 -4.78 3.63
CA PRO A 75 15.62 -5.15 3.15
C PRO A 75 15.77 -6.67 3.07
N GLY A 76 16.23 -7.17 1.93
CA GLY A 76 16.35 -8.60 1.65
C GLY A 76 15.13 -9.24 1.00
N ASP A 77 13.99 -8.55 0.92
CA ASP A 77 12.86 -9.01 0.12
C ASP A 77 13.13 -8.77 -1.38
N ASP A 78 12.70 -9.71 -2.20
CA ASP A 78 12.59 -9.50 -3.65
C ASP A 78 11.62 -8.35 -3.95
N TYR A 79 11.60 -7.83 -5.17
CA TYR A 79 10.70 -6.74 -5.57
C TYR A 79 9.22 -7.16 -5.66
N SER A 80 8.85 -8.27 -5.02
CA SER A 80 7.54 -8.91 -5.08
C SER A 80 6.92 -8.99 -3.68
N LEU A 81 5.72 -8.46 -3.54
CA LEU A 81 4.94 -8.43 -2.31
C LEU A 81 3.69 -9.29 -2.52
N LEU A 82 3.55 -10.34 -1.71
CA LEU A 82 2.43 -11.27 -1.80
C LEU A 82 1.28 -10.82 -0.91
N LEU A 83 0.08 -10.79 -1.49
CA LEU A 83 -1.17 -10.66 -0.76
C LEU A 83 -2.03 -11.88 -1.03
N SER A 84 -2.55 -12.50 0.03
CA SER A 84 -3.42 -13.66 -0.05
C SER A 84 -4.79 -13.32 0.52
N ALA A 85 -5.84 -13.80 -0.15
CA ALA A 85 -7.22 -13.69 0.31
C ALA A 85 -7.77 -15.10 0.59
N ARG A 86 -8.45 -15.25 1.71
CA ARG A 86 -9.14 -16.48 2.12
C ARG A 86 -10.62 -16.18 2.32
N GLY A 87 -11.51 -16.86 1.60
CA GLY A 87 -12.95 -16.63 1.70
C GLY A 87 -13.64 -17.56 2.68
N VAL A 88 -14.58 -16.99 3.42
CA VAL A 88 -15.48 -17.71 4.34
C VAL A 88 -16.92 -17.29 4.03
N GLY A 89 -17.81 -18.27 3.88
CA GLY A 89 -19.23 -18.04 3.65
C GLY A 89 -19.95 -17.61 4.92
N ILE A 90 -21.19 -17.11 4.77
CA ILE A 90 -22.06 -16.75 5.91
C ILE A 90 -22.31 -17.90 6.90
N ASP A 91 -22.20 -19.14 6.44
CA ASP A 91 -22.35 -20.38 7.21
C ASP A 91 -21.02 -20.83 7.85
N GLY A 92 -19.94 -20.05 7.69
CA GLY A 92 -18.59 -20.40 8.15
C GLY A 92 -17.86 -21.36 7.21
N ALA A 93 -18.44 -21.75 6.06
CA ALA A 93 -17.80 -22.66 5.14
C ALA A 93 -16.59 -22.02 4.45
N TYR A 94 -15.51 -22.79 4.28
CA TYR A 94 -14.35 -22.36 3.53
C TYR A 94 -14.65 -22.30 2.02
N LEU A 95 -14.52 -21.11 1.43
CA LEU A 95 -14.83 -20.85 0.02
C LEU A 95 -13.61 -20.91 -0.91
N GLY A 96 -12.42 -21.06 -0.35
CA GLY A 96 -11.17 -21.11 -1.11
C GLY A 96 -10.25 -19.91 -0.83
N SER A 97 -9.19 -19.83 -1.62
CA SER A 97 -8.18 -18.79 -1.53
C SER A 97 -7.76 -18.28 -2.91
N ASP A 98 -7.28 -17.06 -2.96
CA ASP A 98 -6.57 -16.47 -4.11
C ASP A 98 -5.35 -15.71 -3.59
N SER A 99 -4.34 -15.52 -4.43
CA SER A 99 -3.13 -14.81 -4.06
C SER A 99 -2.55 -14.06 -5.24
N ARG A 100 -2.10 -12.84 -4.98
CA ARG A 100 -1.55 -11.95 -6.01
C ARG A 100 -0.23 -11.35 -5.57
N HIS A 101 0.70 -11.33 -6.51
CA HIS A 101 1.97 -10.64 -6.36
C HIS A 101 1.86 -9.21 -6.88
N PHE A 102 2.37 -8.28 -6.09
CA PHE A 102 2.52 -6.87 -6.43
C PHE A 102 3.99 -6.52 -6.50
N TYR A 103 4.35 -5.66 -7.44
CA TYR A 103 5.76 -5.35 -7.68
C TYR A 103 6.04 -3.87 -7.51
N VAL A 104 7.09 -3.57 -6.74
CA VAL A 104 7.57 -2.20 -6.49
C VAL A 104 9.07 -2.12 -6.67
N GLY A 105 9.53 -1.07 -7.36
CA GLY A 105 10.95 -0.82 -7.58
C GLY A 105 11.69 -0.35 -6.32
N GLN A 106 13.00 -0.20 -6.43
CA GLN A 106 13.93 0.03 -5.32
C GLN A 106 13.63 1.25 -4.43
N ASN A 107 13.00 2.28 -4.99
CA ASN A 107 12.59 3.51 -4.28
C ASN A 107 11.14 3.92 -4.66
N GLY A 108 10.31 2.97 -5.08
CA GLY A 108 8.99 3.24 -5.63
C GLY A 108 7.88 3.29 -4.58
N ARG A 109 6.85 4.07 -4.87
CA ARG A 109 5.50 3.87 -4.33
C ARG A 109 4.57 3.56 -5.49
N ARG A 110 3.64 2.63 -5.30
CA ARG A 110 2.68 2.24 -6.33
C ARG A 110 1.30 2.06 -5.71
N GLU A 111 0.27 2.40 -6.47
CA GLU A 111 -1.11 2.14 -6.11
C GLU A 111 -1.66 1.06 -7.03
N GLU A 112 -2.38 0.09 -6.47
CA GLU A 112 -2.93 -1.05 -7.19
C GLU A 112 -4.36 -1.33 -6.73
N ALA A 113 -5.15 -1.94 -7.61
CA ALA A 113 -6.48 -2.42 -7.28
C ALA A 113 -6.56 -3.94 -7.50
N TRP A 114 -7.16 -4.63 -6.56
CA TRP A 114 -7.43 -6.05 -6.66
C TRP A 114 -8.87 -6.37 -6.29
N HIS A 115 -9.59 -6.83 -7.30
CA HIS A 115 -10.93 -7.35 -7.15
C HIS A 115 -10.86 -8.85 -6.91
N VAL A 116 -11.27 -9.29 -5.72
CA VAL A 116 -11.37 -10.72 -5.39
C VAL A 116 -12.71 -11.21 -5.90
N GLN A 117 -12.69 -11.70 -7.13
CA GLN A 117 -13.87 -12.15 -7.87
C GLN A 117 -14.01 -13.68 -7.90
N TYR A 118 -12.95 -14.39 -7.54
CA TYR A 118 -12.90 -15.84 -7.60
C TYR A 118 -11.96 -16.38 -6.53
N LEU A 119 -12.32 -17.51 -5.92
CA LEU A 119 -11.48 -18.22 -4.96
C LEU A 119 -11.39 -19.71 -5.32
N GLN A 120 -10.16 -20.24 -5.27
CA GLN A 120 -9.86 -21.61 -5.66
C GLN A 120 -9.70 -22.53 -4.45
N GLY A 121 -10.01 -23.82 -4.64
CA GLY A 121 -9.73 -24.87 -3.65
C GLY A 121 -10.74 -24.99 -2.49
N GLY A 122 -11.81 -24.20 -2.49
CA GLY A 122 -12.93 -24.37 -1.55
C GLY A 122 -13.96 -25.39 -2.05
N GLN A 123 -14.77 -25.94 -1.14
CA GLN A 123 -15.88 -26.85 -1.51
C GLN A 123 -16.98 -26.14 -2.31
N ARG A 124 -17.08 -24.80 -2.19
CA ARG A 124 -18.15 -23.97 -2.76
C ARG A 124 -17.59 -22.69 -3.37
N SER A 125 -16.51 -22.77 -4.15
CA SER A 125 -15.80 -21.63 -4.77
C SER A 125 -16.67 -20.39 -4.96
N CYS A 126 -16.24 -19.24 -4.45
CA CYS A 126 -16.99 -18.01 -4.68
C CYS A 126 -16.75 -17.49 -6.10
N TYR A 127 -17.77 -16.84 -6.66
CA TYR A 127 -17.73 -16.20 -7.97
C TYR A 127 -18.41 -14.82 -7.86
N ALA A 128 -17.87 -13.81 -8.55
CA ALA A 128 -18.53 -12.52 -8.73
C ALA A 128 -19.85 -12.67 -9.48
N ARG A 129 -20.81 -11.78 -9.20
CA ARG A 129 -22.10 -11.68 -9.91
C ARG A 129 -22.05 -10.62 -11.00
#